data_AF-A0A2U9IK04-F1
#
_entry.id   AF-A0A2U9IK04-F1
#
_cell.length_a   1.000
_cell.length_b   1.000
_cell.length_c   1.000
_cell.angle_alpha   90.00
_cell.angle_beta   90.00
_cell.angle_gamma   90.00
#
_symmetry.space_group_name_H-M   'P 1'
#
loop_
_entity.id
_entity.type
_entity.pdbx_description
1 polymer ?
#
loop_
_entity_poly.entity_id
_entity_poly.type
_entity_poly.pdbx_seq_one_letter_code
_entity_poly.pdbx_strand_id
1 'polypeptide(L)'
;MKNNNEEAIVIITHGSRRGTFVEDMQNVADFLEDKLLREVILSHNEFTEPNWRNVLDELTSKGVKRIVFALAFLGRGNHIAKDIMGSLGLEMEFYTWKKTNWKGKEIEVYFTRPLADSYLVKIAILSRISKAFNKIEYNAIEDPYEIENRTMNIIREEIKDKVEDPRYLEIYARAVYATGNLGIIDHIYMTDDFLDSAIEALRGEIEILADIKMVAVGIRWNKVKTLIDDERTKELAKKLNVTRAEAGVMLALKEKAYGLVIGNSPTAILGLLKSEGEVPFVIATPPGFTNAKELKDELVKRKEYPSFVVKGNLGGSNIAVSVMNELIREVKNNG
;
A
#
# COMPACT_ATOMS: atom_id res chain seq x y z
N MET A 1 -8.08 28.61 -3.77
CA MET A 1 -7.05 28.35 -4.80
C MET A 1 -6.01 29.44 -4.66
N LYS A 2 -4.77 29.12 -4.25
CA LYS A 2 -3.70 30.11 -4.07
C LYS A 2 -3.35 30.71 -5.45
N ASN A 3 -3.09 32.01 -5.52
CA ASN A 3 -2.68 32.71 -6.74
C ASN A 3 -1.52 31.97 -7.41
N ASN A 4 -1.76 31.33 -8.58
CA ASN A 4 -0.72 30.71 -9.38
C ASN A 4 0.30 31.74 -9.92
N ASN A 5 0.02 33.05 -9.83
CA ASN A 5 0.88 34.12 -10.35
C ASN A 5 2.09 34.47 -9.47
N GLU A 6 2.26 33.87 -8.28
CA GLU A 6 3.42 34.15 -7.40
C GLU A 6 4.55 33.11 -7.49
N GLU A 7 4.32 31.99 -8.20
CA GLU A 7 5.22 30.83 -8.26
C GLU A 7 5.54 30.43 -9.70
N ALA A 8 6.83 30.21 -10.01
CA ALA A 8 7.27 29.71 -11.32
C ALA A 8 8.28 28.56 -11.20
N ILE A 9 8.33 27.69 -12.20
CA ILE A 9 9.32 26.62 -12.31
C ILE A 9 10.23 26.93 -13.49
N VAL A 10 11.54 26.89 -13.26
CA VAL A 10 12.55 27.11 -14.28
C VAL A 10 13.40 25.85 -14.41
N ILE A 11 13.30 25.17 -15.54
CA ILE A 11 14.21 24.06 -15.86
C ILE A 11 15.48 24.65 -16.42
N ILE A 12 16.62 24.35 -15.80
CA ILE A 12 17.93 24.80 -16.30
C ILE A 12 18.67 23.60 -16.88
N THR A 13 19.06 23.73 -18.15
CA THR A 13 19.95 22.79 -18.83
C THR A 13 21.28 23.47 -19.15
N HIS A 14 22.29 22.72 -19.60
CA HIS A 14 23.55 23.34 -20.06
C HIS A 14 23.34 24.25 -21.27
N GLY A 15 22.30 24.00 -22.08
CA GLY A 15 22.13 24.55 -23.42
C GLY A 15 22.98 23.84 -24.47
N SER A 16 22.63 24.05 -25.74
CA SER A 16 23.25 23.36 -26.87
C SER A 16 23.09 24.17 -28.14
N ARG A 17 24.17 24.29 -28.92
CA ARG A 17 24.12 24.89 -30.26
C ARG A 17 23.27 24.07 -31.26
N ARG A 18 22.87 22.84 -30.89
CA ARG A 18 22.01 21.98 -31.71
C ARG A 18 20.55 22.15 -31.28
N GLY A 19 19.69 22.60 -32.20
CA GLY A 19 18.26 22.82 -31.96
C GLY A 19 17.51 21.59 -31.43
N THR A 20 17.88 20.38 -31.91
CA THR A 20 17.21 19.13 -31.50
C THR A 20 17.27 18.87 -29.99
N PHE A 21 18.36 19.23 -29.32
CA PHE A 21 18.46 19.09 -27.85
C PHE A 21 17.49 20.04 -27.13
N VAL A 22 17.31 21.24 -27.67
CA VAL A 22 16.40 22.24 -27.09
C VAL A 22 14.96 21.76 -27.27
N GLU A 23 14.62 21.25 -28.45
CA GLU A 23 13.29 20.64 -28.71
C GLU A 23 13.01 19.47 -27.77
N ASP A 24 13.97 18.55 -27.58
CA ASP A 24 13.83 17.43 -26.65
C ASP A 24 13.58 17.89 -25.21
N MET A 25 14.32 18.92 -24.76
CA MET A 25 14.14 19.47 -23.42
C MET A 25 12.88 20.31 -23.27
N GLN A 26 12.39 20.91 -24.36
CA GLN A 26 11.11 21.61 -24.37
C GLN A 26 9.97 20.61 -24.20
N ASN A 27 10.02 19.46 -24.88
CA ASN A 27 9.06 18.38 -24.67
C ASN A 27 9.02 17.91 -23.21
N VAL A 28 10.16 17.91 -22.51
CA VAL A 28 10.22 17.61 -21.06
C VAL A 28 9.56 18.72 -20.23
N ALA A 29 9.78 19.99 -20.58
CA ALA A 29 9.15 21.12 -19.90
C ALA A 29 7.62 21.09 -20.06
N ASP A 30 7.12 20.90 -21.29
CA ASP A 30 5.70 20.81 -21.61
C ASP A 30 5.02 19.65 -20.86
N PHE A 31 5.68 18.49 -20.79
CA PHE A 31 5.21 17.36 -20.00
C PHE A 31 5.08 17.70 -18.51
N LEU A 32 6.04 18.44 -17.95
CA LEU A 32 6.03 18.82 -16.55
C LEU A 32 4.95 19.88 -16.26
N GLU A 33 4.75 20.82 -17.16
CA GLU A 33 3.68 21.83 -17.08
C GLU A 33 2.29 21.18 -17.03
N ASP A 34 2.03 20.21 -17.93
CA ASP A 34 0.79 19.42 -17.94
C ASP A 34 0.55 18.70 -16.59
N LYS A 35 1.59 18.09 -16.02
CA LYS A 35 1.45 17.32 -14.77
C LYS A 35 1.40 18.18 -13.51
N LEU A 36 2.08 19.32 -13.49
CA LEU A 36 2.16 20.17 -12.31
C LEU A 36 1.05 21.22 -12.28
N LEU A 37 0.34 21.43 -13.40
CA LEU A 37 -0.68 22.47 -13.58
C LEU A 37 -0.15 23.86 -13.21
N ARG A 38 1.11 24.11 -13.59
CA ARG A 38 1.92 25.29 -13.23
C ARG A 38 2.86 25.62 -14.38
N GLU A 39 3.14 26.91 -14.57
CA GLU A 39 4.06 27.39 -15.60
C GLU A 39 5.46 26.78 -15.40
N VAL A 40 5.98 26.14 -16.45
CA VAL A 40 7.33 25.57 -16.49
C VAL A 40 8.09 26.19 -17.65
N ILE A 41 9.14 26.92 -17.32
CA ILE A 41 9.95 27.65 -18.29
C ILE A 41 11.26 26.90 -18.51
N LEU A 42 11.51 26.47 -19.74
CA LEU A 42 12.82 25.97 -20.13
C LEU A 42 13.81 27.14 -20.24
N SER A 43 14.98 26.97 -19.63
CA SER A 43 16.08 27.92 -19.72
C SER A 43 17.43 27.19 -19.78
N HIS A 44 18.46 27.94 -20.12
CA HIS A 44 19.79 27.41 -20.34
C HIS A 44 20.83 28.20 -19.56
N ASN A 45 21.92 27.52 -19.19
CA ASN A 45 23.08 28.19 -18.60
C ASN A 45 23.93 28.90 -19.66
N GLU A 46 24.16 28.27 -20.81
CA GLU A 46 25.01 28.76 -21.90
C GLU A 46 24.47 28.38 -23.29
N PHE A 47 25.10 28.88 -24.35
CA PHE A 47 24.91 28.55 -25.78
C PHE A 47 23.57 28.87 -26.44
N THR A 48 22.48 28.91 -25.69
CA THR A 48 21.12 29.06 -26.23
C THR A 48 20.29 29.96 -25.32
N GLU A 49 19.42 30.78 -25.91
CA GLU A 49 18.41 31.54 -25.18
C GLU A 49 17.12 30.71 -25.00
N PRO A 50 16.33 30.95 -23.94
CA PRO A 50 16.55 32.00 -22.95
C PRO A 50 17.56 31.58 -21.86
N ASN A 51 18.50 32.48 -21.54
CA ASN A 51 19.41 32.30 -20.40
C ASN A 51 18.63 32.38 -19.08
N TRP A 52 18.92 31.53 -18.11
CA TRP A 52 18.21 31.54 -16.82
C TRP A 52 18.25 32.90 -16.10
N ARG A 53 19.30 33.70 -16.32
CA ARG A 53 19.40 35.07 -15.77
C ARG A 53 18.37 36.01 -16.39
N ASN A 54 18.14 35.89 -17.70
CA ASN A 54 17.15 36.67 -18.44
C ASN A 54 15.73 36.25 -18.03
N VAL A 55 15.49 34.94 -17.87
CA VAL A 55 14.23 34.41 -17.35
C VAL A 55 13.96 34.92 -15.93
N LEU A 56 14.98 34.94 -15.07
CA LEU A 56 14.85 35.46 -13.71
C LEU A 56 14.54 36.96 -13.68
N ASP A 57 15.19 37.76 -14.55
CA ASP A 57 14.87 39.17 -14.72
C ASP A 57 13.40 39.37 -15.14
N GLU A 58 12.92 38.58 -16.10
CA GLU A 58 11.53 38.66 -16.57
C GLU A 58 10.53 38.27 -15.47
N LEU A 59 10.74 37.14 -14.80
CA LEU A 59 9.85 36.65 -13.74
C LEU A 59 9.76 37.63 -12.57
N THR A 60 10.89 38.16 -12.12
CA THR A 60 10.91 39.15 -11.05
C THR A 60 10.31 40.49 -11.48
N SER A 61 10.38 40.86 -12.76
CA SER A 61 9.67 42.03 -13.30
C SER A 61 8.15 41.86 -13.28
N LYS A 62 7.66 40.64 -13.52
CA LYS A 62 6.24 40.26 -13.44
C LYS A 62 5.73 40.07 -12.00
N GLY A 63 6.60 40.18 -11.00
CA GLY A 63 6.24 40.08 -9.58
C GLY A 63 6.19 38.66 -9.02
N VAL A 64 6.77 37.67 -9.73
CA VAL A 64 6.94 36.31 -9.20
C VAL A 64 7.91 36.35 -8.03
N LYS A 65 7.53 35.73 -6.90
CA LYS A 65 8.28 35.78 -5.64
C LYS A 65 8.90 34.44 -5.26
N ARG A 66 8.40 33.33 -5.79
CA ARG A 66 8.84 31.97 -5.42
C ARG A 66 9.20 31.19 -6.68
N ILE A 67 10.45 30.75 -6.79
CA ILE A 67 10.97 30.13 -8.02
C ILE A 67 11.62 28.78 -7.71
N VAL A 68 11.23 27.75 -8.47
CA VAL A 68 11.85 26.43 -8.40
C VAL A 68 12.82 26.27 -9.57
N PHE A 69 14.11 26.16 -9.30
CA PHE A 69 15.13 25.82 -10.27
C PHE A 69 15.33 24.29 -10.33
N ALA A 70 14.79 23.69 -11.39
CA ALA A 70 14.97 22.28 -11.69
C ALA A 70 16.24 22.08 -12.55
N LEU A 71 17.31 21.57 -11.94
CA LEU A 71 18.60 21.40 -12.60
C LEU A 71 18.61 20.12 -13.46
N ALA A 72 18.36 20.25 -14.75
CA ALA A 72 18.30 19.14 -15.71
C ALA A 72 19.66 18.86 -16.38
N PHE A 73 20.73 18.77 -15.58
CA PHE A 73 22.07 18.43 -16.07
C PHE A 73 22.33 16.92 -16.02
N LEU A 74 22.75 16.35 -17.16
CA LEU A 74 23.17 14.93 -17.28
C LEU A 74 24.70 14.73 -17.17
N GLY A 75 25.49 15.81 -17.08
CA GLY A 75 26.95 15.79 -16.86
C GLY A 75 27.36 16.15 -15.42
N ARG A 76 28.65 16.44 -15.19
CA ARG A 76 29.18 16.93 -13.88
C ARG A 76 28.59 18.32 -13.55
N GLY A 77 27.33 18.36 -13.15
CA GLY A 77 26.55 19.58 -12.92
C GLY A 77 26.81 20.27 -11.58
N ASN A 78 27.61 19.68 -10.67
CA ASN A 78 27.84 20.25 -9.34
C ASN A 78 28.59 21.59 -9.36
N HIS A 79 29.51 21.78 -10.31
CA HIS A 79 30.18 23.07 -10.47
C HIS A 79 29.19 24.14 -10.95
N ILE A 80 28.30 23.81 -11.88
CA ILE A 80 27.33 24.75 -12.44
C ILE A 80 26.21 25.05 -11.43
N ALA A 81 25.74 24.04 -10.69
CA ALA A 81 24.81 24.24 -9.60
C ALA A 81 25.39 25.21 -8.56
N LYS A 82 26.67 25.02 -8.20
CA LYS A 82 27.41 25.92 -7.30
C LYS A 82 27.53 27.33 -7.88
N ASP A 83 27.80 27.48 -9.17
CA ASP A 83 27.93 28.80 -9.81
C ASP A 83 26.58 29.54 -9.88
N ILE A 84 25.48 28.83 -10.17
CA ILE A 84 24.13 29.41 -10.20
C ILE A 84 23.71 29.85 -8.79
N MET A 85 23.85 28.97 -7.80
CA MET A 85 23.53 29.29 -6.39
C MET A 85 24.44 30.41 -5.86
N GLY A 86 25.73 30.36 -6.18
CA GLY A 86 26.70 31.40 -5.81
C GLY A 86 26.39 32.76 -6.43
N SER A 87 25.86 32.79 -7.67
CA SER A 87 25.36 34.03 -8.31
C SER A 87 24.17 34.64 -7.57
N LEU A 88 23.47 33.85 -6.75
CA LEU A 88 22.39 34.29 -5.86
C LEU A 88 22.86 34.48 -4.41
N GLY A 89 24.16 34.39 -4.13
CA GLY A 89 24.73 34.52 -2.78
C GLY A 89 24.34 33.37 -1.84
N LEU A 90 24.04 32.18 -2.36
CA LEU A 90 23.59 31.03 -1.59
C LEU A 90 24.70 29.96 -1.45
N GLU A 91 24.71 29.28 -0.29
CA GLU A 91 25.47 28.06 -0.11
C GLU A 91 24.84 26.89 -0.89
N MET A 92 25.62 25.85 -1.18
CA MET A 92 25.18 24.72 -2.00
C MET A 92 24.30 23.75 -1.20
N GLU A 93 23.04 24.15 -1.01
CA GLU A 93 22.02 23.38 -0.34
C GLU A 93 20.85 23.09 -1.29
N PHE A 94 20.50 21.82 -1.46
CA PHE A 94 19.42 21.37 -2.34
C PHE A 94 18.18 21.03 -1.53
N TYR A 95 17.02 21.16 -2.16
CA TYR A 95 15.71 20.81 -1.62
C TYR A 95 15.20 21.63 -0.42
N THR A 96 15.77 22.83 -0.22
CA THR A 96 15.34 23.79 0.81
C THR A 96 14.98 25.12 0.15
N TRP A 97 13.88 25.76 0.57
CA TRP A 97 13.57 27.13 0.17
C TRP A 97 14.52 28.12 0.84
N LYS A 98 15.12 29.02 0.06
CA LYS A 98 16.03 30.05 0.56
C LYS A 98 15.60 31.41 0.05
N LYS A 99 15.58 32.40 0.94
CA LYS A 99 15.42 33.81 0.58
C LYS A 99 16.72 34.35 -0.01
N THR A 100 16.61 35.10 -1.08
CA THR A 100 17.73 35.83 -1.68
C THR A 100 17.23 37.15 -2.27
N ASN A 101 18.16 38.02 -2.65
CA ASN A 101 17.88 39.28 -3.33
C ASN A 101 18.43 39.22 -4.76
N TRP A 102 17.58 39.48 -5.74
CA TRP A 102 17.99 39.63 -7.14
C TRP A 102 17.68 41.04 -7.62
N LYS A 103 18.72 41.84 -7.89
CA LYS A 103 18.62 43.24 -8.36
C LYS A 103 17.65 44.10 -7.53
N GLY A 104 17.70 43.98 -6.21
CA GLY A 104 16.87 44.75 -5.28
C GLY A 104 15.51 44.14 -4.96
N LYS A 105 15.15 42.98 -5.55
CA LYS A 105 13.89 42.28 -5.27
C LYS A 105 14.11 41.05 -4.39
N GLU A 106 13.38 40.95 -3.29
CA GLU A 106 13.38 39.76 -2.43
C GLU A 106 12.59 38.64 -3.12
N ILE A 107 13.22 37.48 -3.26
CA ILE A 107 12.64 36.26 -3.81
C ILE A 107 12.99 35.06 -2.94
N GLU A 108 12.19 34.01 -3.02
CA GLU A 108 12.50 32.69 -2.50
C GLU A 108 12.81 31.74 -3.65
N VAL A 109 13.89 30.97 -3.50
CA VAL A 109 14.33 30.01 -4.51
C VAL A 109 14.47 28.62 -3.93
N TYR A 110 14.23 27.61 -4.76
CA TYR A 110 14.38 26.20 -4.43
C TYR A 110 15.16 25.50 -5.53
N PHE A 111 16.19 24.74 -5.18
CA PHE A 111 17.01 24.03 -6.17
C PHE A 111 16.90 22.52 -6.02
N THR A 112 16.69 21.81 -7.14
CA THR A 112 16.85 20.35 -7.19
C THR A 112 18.31 19.98 -7.43
N ARG A 113 18.69 18.73 -7.13
CA ARG A 113 19.97 18.20 -7.61
C ARG A 113 19.96 18.01 -9.13
N PRO A 114 21.15 17.99 -9.77
CA PRO A 114 21.30 17.54 -11.15
C PRO A 114 20.71 16.15 -11.42
N LEU A 115 20.13 15.94 -12.60
CA LEU A 115 19.59 14.63 -13.01
C LEU A 115 20.66 13.52 -13.05
N ALA A 116 21.92 13.85 -13.33
CA ALA A 116 23.04 12.89 -13.31
C ALA A 116 23.21 12.17 -11.95
N ASP A 117 22.79 12.80 -10.84
CA ASP A 117 22.87 12.22 -9.50
C ASP A 117 21.73 11.22 -9.24
N SER A 118 20.69 11.20 -10.07
CA SER A 118 19.51 10.35 -9.87
C SER A 118 19.81 8.89 -10.17
N TYR A 119 19.60 8.03 -9.17
CA TYR A 119 19.69 6.58 -9.37
C TYR A 119 18.62 6.07 -10.36
N LEU A 120 17.49 6.77 -10.50
CA LEU A 120 16.46 6.43 -11.47
C LEU A 120 16.95 6.61 -12.91
N VAL A 121 17.79 7.60 -13.19
CA VAL A 121 18.43 7.74 -14.52
C VAL A 121 19.33 6.55 -14.81
N LYS A 122 20.12 6.11 -13.80
CA LYS A 122 20.98 4.92 -13.92
C LYS A 122 20.16 3.65 -14.17
N ILE A 123 19.07 3.45 -13.42
CA ILE A 123 18.17 2.31 -13.59
C ILE A 123 17.44 2.35 -14.95
N ALA A 124 17.03 3.53 -15.42
CA ALA A 124 16.39 3.66 -16.73
C ALA A 124 17.34 3.26 -17.87
N ILE A 125 18.62 3.65 -17.78
CA ILE A 125 19.66 3.23 -18.74
C ILE A 125 19.89 1.72 -18.63
N LEU A 126 20.10 1.20 -17.41
CA LEU A 126 20.28 -0.24 -17.18
C LEU A 126 19.12 -1.05 -17.77
N SER A 127 17.87 -0.69 -17.46
CA SER A 127 16.67 -1.38 -17.94
C SER A 127 16.59 -1.42 -19.47
N ARG A 128 16.97 -0.33 -20.16
CA ARG A 128 17.00 -0.29 -21.63
C ARG A 128 18.06 -1.22 -22.21
N ILE A 129 19.26 -1.22 -21.61
CA ILE A 129 20.40 -2.02 -22.08
C ILE A 129 20.19 -3.50 -21.75
N SER A 130 19.69 -3.84 -20.56
CA SER A 130 19.47 -5.22 -20.12
C SER A 130 18.55 -6.00 -21.06
N LYS A 131 17.60 -5.34 -21.74
CA LYS A 131 16.73 -6.00 -22.74
C LYS A 131 17.50 -6.58 -23.93
N ALA A 132 18.65 -6.01 -24.29
CA ALA A 132 19.48 -6.54 -25.37
C ALA A 132 20.22 -7.83 -24.99
N PHE A 133 20.38 -8.09 -23.69
CA PHE A 133 21.20 -9.19 -23.17
C PHE A 133 20.41 -10.28 -22.46
N ASN A 134 19.20 -9.98 -21.95
CA ASN A 134 18.41 -10.91 -21.15
C ASN A 134 17.29 -11.55 -21.97
N LYS A 135 17.60 -12.58 -22.76
CA LYS A 135 16.65 -13.67 -23.02
C LYS A 135 16.87 -14.72 -21.95
N ILE A 136 16.17 -14.59 -20.83
CA ILE A 136 16.16 -15.64 -19.81
C ILE A 136 15.03 -16.58 -20.20
N GLU A 137 15.38 -17.80 -20.60
CA GLU A 137 14.41 -18.89 -20.73
C GLU A 137 14.14 -19.45 -19.34
N TYR A 138 12.87 -19.46 -18.94
CA TYR A 138 12.43 -20.12 -17.71
C TYR A 138 11.53 -21.30 -18.09
N ASN A 139 11.76 -22.43 -17.43
CA ASN A 139 10.79 -23.54 -17.42
C ASN A 139 9.82 -23.30 -16.25
N ALA A 140 8.81 -22.45 -16.47
CA ALA A 140 7.76 -22.18 -15.50
C ALA A 140 6.41 -22.64 -16.05
N ILE A 141 5.57 -23.20 -15.18
CA ILE A 141 4.14 -23.41 -15.49
C ILE A 141 3.50 -22.02 -15.46
N GLU A 142 2.81 -21.65 -16.53
CA GLU A 142 2.18 -20.33 -16.66
C GLU A 142 0.66 -20.38 -16.41
N ASP A 143 0.03 -21.55 -16.52
CA ASP A 143 -1.41 -21.71 -16.30
C ASP A 143 -1.78 -21.55 -14.82
N PRO A 144 -2.56 -20.52 -14.43
CA PRO A 144 -2.87 -20.26 -13.03
C PRO A 144 -3.64 -21.39 -12.33
N TYR A 145 -4.52 -22.07 -13.06
CA TYR A 145 -5.32 -23.17 -12.50
C TYR A 145 -4.46 -24.41 -12.27
N GLU A 146 -3.55 -24.71 -13.18
CA GLU A 146 -2.58 -25.80 -13.02
C GLU A 146 -1.64 -25.53 -11.83
N ILE A 147 -1.15 -24.30 -11.68
CA ILE A 147 -0.29 -23.91 -10.55
C ILE A 147 -1.04 -24.11 -9.22
N GLU A 148 -2.26 -23.59 -9.10
CA GLU A 148 -3.04 -23.71 -7.86
C GLU A 148 -3.35 -25.17 -7.54
N ASN A 149 -3.88 -25.93 -8.51
CA ASN A 149 -4.24 -27.34 -8.31
C ASN A 149 -3.03 -28.19 -7.92
N ARG A 150 -1.90 -28.00 -8.62
CA ARG A 150 -0.65 -28.73 -8.32
C ARG A 150 -0.14 -28.39 -6.93
N THR A 151 -0.16 -27.11 -6.55
CA THR A 151 0.29 -26.66 -5.22
C THR A 151 -0.60 -27.24 -4.12
N MET A 152 -1.92 -27.16 -4.29
CA MET A 152 -2.86 -27.69 -3.32
C MET A 152 -2.74 -29.22 -3.17
N ASN A 153 -2.51 -29.96 -4.26
CA ASN A 153 -2.26 -31.40 -4.19
C ASN A 153 -1.02 -31.73 -3.37
N ILE A 154 0.09 -31.00 -3.59
CA ILE A 154 1.32 -31.17 -2.80
C ILE A 154 1.03 -30.90 -1.31
N ILE A 155 0.36 -29.79 -1.01
CA ILE A 155 0.03 -29.43 0.38
C ILE A 155 -0.83 -30.50 1.05
N ARG A 156 -1.88 -31.00 0.40
CA ARG A 156 -2.75 -32.04 0.96
C ARG A 156 -1.96 -33.30 1.30
N GLU A 157 -1.09 -33.75 0.40
CA GLU A 157 -0.24 -34.91 0.65
C GLU A 157 0.71 -34.72 1.83
N GLU A 158 1.27 -33.52 1.99
CA GLU A 158 2.20 -33.19 3.09
C GLU A 158 1.52 -33.09 4.47
N ILE A 159 0.23 -32.75 4.53
CA ILE A 159 -0.47 -32.50 5.80
C ILE A 159 -1.52 -33.57 6.16
N LYS A 160 -1.89 -34.48 5.25
CA LYS A 160 -2.97 -35.47 5.47
C LYS A 160 -2.78 -36.29 6.74
N ASP A 161 -1.55 -36.65 7.10
CA ASP A 161 -1.26 -37.50 8.27
C ASP A 161 -1.26 -36.69 9.58
N LYS A 162 -1.35 -35.36 9.50
CA LYS A 162 -1.41 -34.44 10.65
C LYS A 162 -2.82 -33.91 10.92
N VAL A 163 -3.76 -34.13 10.01
CA VAL A 163 -5.15 -33.72 10.13
C VAL A 163 -6.00 -34.96 10.39
N GLU A 164 -6.44 -35.14 11.65
CA GLU A 164 -7.15 -36.36 12.08
C GLU A 164 -8.51 -36.54 11.39
N ASP A 165 -9.30 -35.47 11.27
CA ASP A 165 -10.60 -35.49 10.59
C ASP A 165 -10.46 -34.94 9.15
N PRO A 166 -10.67 -35.76 8.12
CA PRO A 166 -10.56 -35.36 6.72
C PRO A 166 -11.44 -34.17 6.32
N ARG A 167 -12.54 -33.91 7.05
CA ARG A 167 -13.40 -32.74 6.81
C ARG A 167 -12.62 -31.43 6.93
N TYR A 168 -11.59 -31.40 7.78
CA TYR A 168 -10.78 -30.21 8.03
C TYR A 168 -9.61 -30.04 7.06
N LEU A 169 -9.30 -31.06 6.25
CA LEU A 169 -8.10 -31.09 5.42
C LEU A 169 -8.00 -29.88 4.48
N GLU A 170 -9.10 -29.49 3.83
CA GLU A 170 -9.06 -28.35 2.91
C GLU A 170 -8.85 -27.02 3.61
N ILE A 171 -9.46 -26.81 4.78
CA ILE A 171 -9.26 -25.58 5.55
C ILE A 171 -7.81 -25.45 6.02
N TYR A 172 -7.20 -26.54 6.50
CA TYR A 172 -5.79 -26.56 6.86
C TYR A 172 -4.89 -26.33 5.64
N ALA A 173 -5.17 -27.00 4.52
CA ALA A 173 -4.42 -26.83 3.28
C ALA A 173 -4.47 -25.39 2.77
N ARG A 174 -5.62 -24.72 2.90
CA ARG A 174 -5.79 -23.31 2.52
C ARG A 174 -5.03 -22.34 3.41
N ALA A 175 -4.88 -22.65 4.69
CA ALA A 175 -4.02 -21.88 5.59
C ALA A 175 -2.53 -22.05 5.22
N VAL A 176 -2.09 -23.26 4.88
CA VAL A 176 -0.73 -23.51 4.38
C VAL A 176 -0.50 -22.80 3.05
N TYR A 177 -1.42 -22.93 2.09
CA TYR A 177 -1.32 -22.29 0.77
C TYR A 177 -1.18 -20.78 0.89
N ALA A 178 -1.98 -20.16 1.76
CA ALA A 178 -1.94 -18.71 1.96
C ALA A 178 -0.62 -18.22 2.55
N THR A 179 0.13 -19.07 3.25
CA THR A 179 1.36 -18.69 3.97
C THR A 179 2.64 -19.22 3.33
N GLY A 180 2.55 -20.28 2.51
CA GLY A 180 3.71 -21.07 2.11
C GLY A 180 4.40 -21.79 3.27
N ASN A 181 3.73 -21.98 4.42
CA ASN A 181 4.32 -22.51 5.64
C ASN A 181 3.56 -23.74 6.15
N LEU A 182 4.13 -24.93 5.98
CA LEU A 182 3.57 -26.19 6.51
C LEU A 182 3.43 -26.18 8.03
N GLY A 183 4.31 -25.50 8.76
CA GLY A 183 4.28 -25.42 10.22
C GLY A 183 3.09 -24.64 10.78
N ILE A 184 2.31 -23.93 9.94
CA ILE A 184 1.13 -23.19 10.42
C ILE A 184 0.09 -24.09 11.06
N ILE A 185 0.01 -25.35 10.63
CA ILE A 185 -0.96 -26.34 11.10
C ILE A 185 -0.84 -26.61 12.60
N ASP A 186 0.38 -26.57 13.14
CA ASP A 186 0.65 -26.81 14.56
C ASP A 186 0.10 -25.66 15.44
N HIS A 187 -0.21 -24.52 14.82
CA HIS A 187 -0.79 -23.34 15.46
C HIS A 187 -2.30 -23.25 15.27
N ILE A 188 -2.91 -24.06 14.39
CA ILE A 188 -4.35 -24.00 14.17
C ILE A 188 -5.07 -24.65 15.35
N TYR A 189 -6.05 -23.93 15.86
CA TYR A 189 -7.08 -24.43 16.75
C TYR A 189 -8.42 -24.25 16.05
N MET A 190 -9.27 -25.26 16.14
CA MET A 190 -10.62 -25.21 15.61
C MET A 190 -11.57 -25.91 16.56
N THR A 191 -12.77 -25.37 16.73
CA THR A 191 -13.84 -26.07 17.45
C THR A 191 -14.52 -27.09 16.54
N ASP A 192 -15.05 -28.17 17.11
CA ASP A 192 -15.65 -29.27 16.35
C ASP A 192 -16.90 -28.84 15.56
N ASP A 193 -17.58 -27.79 16.03
CA ASP A 193 -18.78 -27.20 15.44
C ASP A 193 -18.50 -26.08 14.42
N PHE A 194 -17.23 -25.68 14.23
CA PHE A 194 -16.87 -24.54 13.37
C PHE A 194 -17.33 -24.72 11.93
N LEU A 195 -17.01 -25.87 11.32
CA LEU A 195 -17.37 -26.12 9.92
C LEU A 195 -18.88 -26.13 9.72
N ASP A 196 -19.59 -26.92 10.54
CA ASP A 196 -21.02 -27.10 10.40
C ASP A 196 -21.76 -25.77 10.62
N SER A 197 -21.39 -25.01 11.66
CA SER A 197 -21.98 -23.69 11.93
C SER A 197 -21.67 -22.66 10.84
N ALA A 198 -20.43 -22.63 10.33
CA ALA A 198 -20.05 -21.70 9.27
C ALA A 198 -20.77 -21.99 7.94
N ILE A 199 -20.88 -23.27 7.57
CA ILE A 199 -21.59 -23.72 6.36
C ILE A 199 -23.08 -23.42 6.47
N GLU A 200 -23.71 -23.70 7.62
CA GLU A 200 -25.11 -23.40 7.87
C GLU A 200 -25.38 -21.89 7.81
N ALA A 201 -24.57 -21.08 8.48
CA ALA A 201 -24.70 -19.63 8.47
C ALA A 201 -24.55 -19.04 7.05
N LEU A 202 -23.61 -19.54 6.26
CA LEU A 202 -23.42 -19.12 4.86
C LEU A 202 -24.60 -19.52 3.97
N ARG A 203 -25.18 -20.72 4.16
CA ARG A 203 -26.41 -21.14 3.47
C ARG A 203 -27.61 -20.28 3.86
N GLY A 204 -27.67 -19.82 5.11
CA GLY A 204 -28.60 -18.79 5.60
C GLY A 204 -28.31 -17.37 5.11
N GLU A 205 -27.35 -17.22 4.19
CA GLU A 205 -26.87 -15.95 3.65
C GLU A 205 -26.45 -14.89 4.68
N ILE A 206 -25.77 -15.32 5.75
CA ILE A 206 -25.26 -14.43 6.80
C ILE A 206 -24.37 -13.31 6.22
N GLU A 207 -24.43 -12.14 6.87
CA GLU A 207 -23.46 -11.06 6.63
C GLU A 207 -22.14 -11.37 7.33
N ILE A 208 -21.03 -11.13 6.62
CA ILE A 208 -19.67 -11.26 7.15
C ILE A 208 -19.17 -9.89 7.57
N LEU A 209 -18.73 -9.78 8.83
CA LEU A 209 -18.04 -8.61 9.35
C LEU A 209 -16.53 -8.88 9.38
N ALA A 210 -15.81 -8.15 8.55
CA ALA A 210 -14.35 -8.13 8.53
C ALA A 210 -13.81 -7.02 9.45
N ASP A 211 -12.75 -7.33 10.19
CA ASP A 211 -12.09 -6.38 11.10
C ASP A 211 -11.54 -5.13 10.38
N ILE A 212 -10.95 -5.32 9.20
CA ILE A 212 -10.38 -4.25 8.37
C ILE A 212 -10.76 -4.39 6.88
N LYS A 213 -10.53 -3.30 6.12
CA LYS A 213 -10.78 -3.25 4.66
C LYS A 213 -10.03 -4.32 3.85
N MET A 214 -8.76 -4.60 4.15
CA MET A 214 -7.98 -5.58 3.40
C MET A 214 -8.57 -6.99 3.50
N VAL A 215 -9.09 -7.36 4.67
CA VAL A 215 -9.81 -8.62 4.88
C VAL A 215 -11.13 -8.59 4.11
N ALA A 216 -11.91 -7.52 4.23
CA ALA A 216 -13.19 -7.38 3.54
C ALA A 216 -13.07 -7.54 2.01
N VAL A 217 -12.08 -6.88 1.39
CA VAL A 217 -11.86 -6.90 -0.06
C VAL A 217 -11.42 -8.29 -0.56
N GLY A 218 -10.77 -9.08 0.28
CA GLY A 218 -10.30 -10.42 -0.09
C GLY A 218 -11.42 -11.48 -0.12
N ILE A 219 -12.52 -11.26 0.59
CA ILE A 219 -13.60 -12.25 0.75
C ILE A 219 -14.53 -12.20 -0.46
N ARG A 220 -14.75 -13.36 -1.10
CA ARG A 220 -15.56 -13.52 -2.33
C ARG A 220 -17.03 -13.81 -2.02
N TRP A 221 -17.60 -13.00 -1.12
CA TRP A 221 -19.00 -13.05 -0.71
C TRP A 221 -19.65 -11.69 -0.94
N ASN A 222 -20.92 -11.69 -1.36
CA ASN A 222 -21.65 -10.46 -1.69
C ASN A 222 -22.05 -9.65 -0.45
N LYS A 223 -22.21 -10.32 0.70
CA LYS A 223 -22.66 -9.72 1.97
C LYS A 223 -21.48 -9.54 2.94
N VAL A 224 -20.45 -8.81 2.53
CA VAL A 224 -19.26 -8.52 3.37
C VAL A 224 -19.19 -7.04 3.67
N LYS A 225 -18.90 -6.67 4.92
CA LYS A 225 -18.60 -5.29 5.29
C LYS A 225 -17.54 -5.19 6.37
N THR A 226 -17.07 -3.97 6.57
CA THR A 226 -16.23 -3.58 7.71
C THR A 226 -16.74 -2.24 8.23
N LEU A 227 -16.73 -2.04 9.54
CA LEU A 227 -17.14 -0.76 10.16
C LEU A 227 -15.93 0.11 10.57
N ILE A 228 -14.70 -0.25 10.18
CA ILE A 228 -13.48 0.44 10.64
C ILE A 228 -13.43 1.95 10.32
N ASP A 229 -14.13 2.39 9.27
CA ASP A 229 -14.23 3.79 8.85
C ASP A 229 -15.63 4.40 9.03
N ASP A 230 -16.58 3.65 9.61
CA ASP A 230 -17.91 4.15 9.98
C ASP A 230 -17.74 5.28 11.02
N GLU A 231 -18.48 6.38 10.83
CA GLU A 231 -18.35 7.54 11.71
C GLU A 231 -18.77 7.21 13.15
N ARG A 232 -19.80 6.37 13.31
CA ARG A 232 -20.26 5.86 14.62
C ARG A 232 -19.17 5.04 15.30
N THR A 233 -18.38 4.29 14.54
CA THR A 233 -17.23 3.54 15.06
C THR A 233 -16.11 4.47 15.52
N LYS A 234 -15.82 5.55 14.78
CA LYS A 234 -14.82 6.55 15.21
C LYS A 234 -15.24 7.26 16.48
N GLU A 235 -16.51 7.66 16.56
CA GLU A 235 -17.10 8.29 17.75
C GLU A 235 -17.04 7.35 18.97
N LEU A 236 -17.45 6.09 18.79
CA LEU A 236 -17.42 5.08 19.85
C LEU A 236 -16.00 4.77 20.31
N ALA A 237 -15.05 4.62 19.38
CA ALA A 237 -13.64 4.39 19.67
C ALA A 237 -13.06 5.54 20.52
N LYS A 238 -13.36 6.79 20.15
CA LYS A 238 -12.94 7.96 20.92
C LYS A 238 -13.61 8.03 22.30
N LYS A 239 -14.92 7.77 22.36
CA LYS A 239 -15.69 7.81 23.62
C LYS A 239 -15.20 6.78 24.64
N LEU A 240 -14.89 5.57 24.19
CA LEU A 240 -14.46 4.46 25.05
C LEU A 240 -12.94 4.35 25.19
N ASN A 241 -12.18 5.22 24.50
CA ASN A 241 -10.72 5.16 24.42
C ASN A 241 -10.20 3.77 23.99
N VAL A 242 -10.79 3.23 22.92
CA VAL A 242 -10.44 1.93 22.33
C VAL A 242 -10.09 2.07 20.85
N THR A 243 -9.59 1.00 20.24
CA THR A 243 -9.30 1.00 18.80
C THR A 243 -10.57 1.02 17.94
N ARG A 244 -10.46 1.47 16.69
CA ARG A 244 -11.57 1.43 15.72
C ARG A 244 -12.01 0.01 15.39
N ALA A 245 -11.09 -0.96 15.34
CA ALA A 245 -11.45 -2.35 15.09
C ALA A 245 -12.29 -2.94 16.23
N GLU A 246 -11.90 -2.66 17.48
CA GLU A 246 -12.65 -3.05 18.69
C GLU A 246 -14.06 -2.42 18.70
N ALA A 247 -14.13 -1.10 18.55
CA ALA A 247 -15.41 -0.38 18.53
C ALA A 247 -16.29 -0.80 17.35
N GLY A 248 -15.71 -1.12 16.19
CA GLY A 248 -16.44 -1.59 15.02
C GLY A 248 -17.15 -2.92 15.25
N VAL A 249 -16.46 -3.88 15.88
CA VAL A 249 -17.06 -5.16 16.27
C VAL A 249 -18.15 -4.96 17.32
N MET A 250 -17.89 -4.18 18.36
CA MET A 250 -18.87 -3.88 19.40
C MET A 250 -20.13 -3.19 18.85
N LEU A 251 -19.97 -2.30 17.88
CA LEU A 251 -21.09 -1.62 17.24
C LEU A 251 -21.91 -2.59 16.39
N ALA A 252 -21.26 -3.40 15.56
CA ALA A 252 -21.92 -4.35 14.69
C ALA A 252 -22.74 -5.39 15.47
N LEU A 253 -22.14 -6.00 16.49
CA LEU A 253 -22.78 -7.07 17.26
C LEU A 253 -23.96 -6.61 18.13
N LYS A 254 -24.16 -5.30 18.29
CA LYS A 254 -25.39 -4.73 18.88
C LYS A 254 -26.56 -4.69 17.90
N GLU A 255 -26.29 -4.68 16.60
CA GLU A 255 -27.31 -4.54 15.57
C GLU A 255 -27.92 -5.90 15.20
N LYS A 256 -27.09 -6.93 15.02
CA LYS A 256 -27.49 -8.28 14.63
C LYS A 256 -26.30 -9.25 14.68
N ALA A 257 -26.57 -10.53 14.38
CA ALA A 257 -25.56 -11.55 14.20
C ALA A 257 -24.72 -11.35 12.93
N TYR A 258 -23.44 -11.72 13.01
CA TYR A 258 -22.49 -11.71 11.90
C TYR A 258 -21.55 -12.92 11.97
N GLY A 259 -21.13 -13.43 10.81
CA GLY A 259 -19.91 -14.22 10.73
C GLY A 259 -18.70 -13.30 10.87
N LEU A 260 -17.81 -13.55 11.83
CA LEU A 260 -16.68 -12.66 12.10
C LEU A 260 -15.40 -13.16 11.42
N VAL A 261 -14.73 -12.29 10.69
CA VAL A 261 -13.43 -12.58 10.07
C VAL A 261 -12.42 -11.53 10.52
N ILE A 262 -11.56 -11.93 11.45
CA ILE A 262 -10.55 -11.09 12.08
C ILE A 262 -9.17 -11.53 11.57
N GLY A 263 -8.66 -10.81 10.57
CA GLY A 263 -7.41 -11.18 9.90
C GLY A 263 -6.23 -10.27 10.21
N ASN A 264 -6.41 -9.16 10.92
CA ASN A 264 -5.36 -8.16 11.08
C ASN A 264 -5.25 -7.60 12.50
N SER A 265 -6.36 -7.18 13.09
CA SER A 265 -6.38 -6.41 14.33
C SER A 265 -6.73 -7.29 15.53
N PRO A 266 -5.78 -7.57 16.45
CA PRO A 266 -6.08 -8.33 17.66
C PRO A 266 -7.20 -7.72 18.51
N THR A 267 -7.33 -6.40 18.52
CA THR A 267 -8.34 -5.70 19.34
C THR A 267 -9.76 -5.89 18.81
N ALA A 268 -9.96 -6.38 17.59
CA ALA A 268 -11.28 -6.85 17.15
C ALA A 268 -11.75 -8.05 17.99
N ILE A 269 -10.83 -8.91 18.45
CA ILE A 269 -11.15 -10.00 19.39
C ILE A 269 -11.61 -9.42 20.74
N LEU A 270 -11.00 -8.34 21.23
CA LEU A 270 -11.50 -7.65 22.43
C LEU A 270 -12.93 -7.14 22.23
N GLY A 271 -13.23 -6.62 21.04
CA GLY A 271 -14.57 -6.16 20.71
C GLY A 271 -15.60 -7.29 20.77
N LEU A 272 -15.24 -8.46 20.23
CA LEU A 272 -16.04 -9.69 20.33
C LEU A 272 -16.22 -10.10 21.80
N LEU A 273 -15.13 -10.23 22.56
CA LEU A 273 -15.16 -10.68 23.96
C LEU A 273 -15.94 -9.74 24.90
N LYS A 274 -16.16 -8.47 24.51
CA LYS A 274 -16.94 -7.48 25.24
C LYS A 274 -18.39 -7.35 24.74
N SER A 275 -18.76 -8.10 23.70
CA SER A 275 -20.09 -8.07 23.10
C SER A 275 -20.92 -9.25 23.58
N GLU A 276 -22.23 -9.06 23.64
CA GLU A 276 -23.21 -10.11 23.98
C GLU A 276 -24.00 -10.58 22.74
N GLY A 277 -23.60 -10.13 21.55
CA GLY A 277 -24.27 -10.47 20.30
C GLY A 277 -23.96 -11.89 19.84
N GLU A 278 -24.90 -12.49 19.12
CA GLU A 278 -24.74 -13.82 18.55
C GLU A 278 -23.71 -13.83 17.42
N VAL A 279 -22.79 -14.80 17.46
CA VAL A 279 -21.72 -14.94 16.48
C VAL A 279 -21.65 -16.41 16.04
N PRO A 280 -22.29 -16.77 14.92
CA PRO A 280 -22.35 -18.16 14.46
C PRO A 280 -20.98 -18.76 14.16
N PHE A 281 -20.01 -17.96 13.71
CA PHE A 281 -18.63 -18.42 13.57
C PHE A 281 -17.62 -17.26 13.64
N VAL A 282 -16.37 -17.60 14.01
CA VAL A 282 -15.24 -16.67 14.05
C VAL A 282 -14.02 -17.27 13.36
N ILE A 283 -13.45 -16.54 12.40
CA ILE A 283 -12.10 -16.81 11.89
C ILE A 283 -11.16 -15.76 12.49
N ALA A 284 -10.28 -16.15 13.40
CA ALA A 284 -9.36 -15.26 14.10
C ALA A 284 -7.90 -15.61 13.81
N THR A 285 -7.31 -14.86 12.89
CA THR A 285 -5.90 -14.99 12.51
C THR A 285 -5.10 -13.69 12.63
N PRO A 286 -5.39 -12.72 13.52
CA PRO A 286 -4.56 -11.51 13.57
C PRO A 286 -3.12 -11.86 13.99
N PRO A 287 -2.09 -11.42 13.24
CA PRO A 287 -0.69 -11.59 13.63
C PRO A 287 -0.31 -10.54 14.69
N GLY A 288 0.76 -10.79 15.43
CA GLY A 288 1.31 -9.78 16.33
C GLY A 288 2.22 -10.35 17.41
N PHE A 289 3.08 -9.49 17.95
CA PHE A 289 4.04 -9.81 19.01
C PHE A 289 3.68 -9.20 20.37
N THR A 290 2.60 -8.43 20.43
CA THR A 290 2.04 -7.88 21.66
C THR A 290 0.81 -8.70 22.05
N ASN A 291 -0.39 -8.11 22.05
CA ASN A 291 -1.60 -8.71 22.62
C ASN A 291 -2.22 -9.82 21.75
N ALA A 292 -1.68 -10.11 20.57
CA ALA A 292 -2.31 -11.04 19.62
C ALA A 292 -2.43 -12.46 20.18
N LYS A 293 -1.36 -12.94 20.82
CA LYS A 293 -1.33 -14.28 21.39
C LYS A 293 -2.34 -14.42 22.52
N GLU A 294 -2.30 -13.52 23.51
CA GLU A 294 -3.15 -13.60 24.69
C GLU A 294 -4.63 -13.50 24.32
N LEU A 295 -4.99 -12.60 23.39
CA LEU A 295 -6.38 -12.44 22.96
C LEU A 295 -6.91 -13.65 22.19
N LYS A 296 -6.07 -14.27 21.34
CA LYS A 296 -6.44 -15.53 20.67
C LYS A 296 -6.57 -16.67 21.67
N ASP A 297 -5.68 -16.75 22.65
CA ASP A 297 -5.75 -17.76 23.72
C ASP A 297 -7.02 -17.58 24.58
N GLU A 298 -7.45 -16.33 24.84
CA GLU A 298 -8.74 -16.06 25.49
C GLU A 298 -9.94 -16.46 24.62
N LEU A 299 -9.90 -16.19 23.31
CA LEU A 299 -10.94 -16.63 22.38
C LEU A 299 -11.04 -18.16 22.34
N VAL A 300 -9.92 -18.88 22.32
CA VAL A 300 -9.87 -20.36 22.34
C VAL A 300 -10.56 -20.95 23.57
N LYS A 301 -10.59 -20.22 24.70
CA LYS A 301 -11.28 -20.65 25.94
C LYS A 301 -12.79 -20.44 25.87
N ARG A 302 -13.30 -19.63 24.95
CA ARG A 302 -14.73 -19.33 24.77
C ARG A 302 -15.37 -20.37 23.86
N LYS A 303 -15.90 -21.43 24.49
CA LYS A 303 -16.52 -22.57 23.78
C LYS A 303 -17.87 -22.24 23.15
N GLU A 304 -18.44 -21.09 23.49
CA GLU A 304 -19.67 -20.57 22.88
C GLU A 304 -19.47 -20.02 21.47
N TYR A 305 -18.23 -19.83 21.01
CA TYR A 305 -17.93 -19.32 19.67
C TYR A 305 -17.32 -20.43 18.80
N PRO A 306 -18.07 -20.96 17.81
CA PRO A 306 -17.51 -21.82 16.79
C PRO A 306 -16.37 -21.07 16.08
N SER A 307 -15.13 -21.56 16.17
CA SER A 307 -13.98 -20.74 15.80
C SER A 307 -12.85 -21.50 15.13
N PHE A 308 -12.22 -20.84 14.15
CA PHE A 308 -10.92 -21.17 13.58
C PHE A 308 -9.92 -20.11 14.03
N VAL A 309 -8.86 -20.51 14.73
CA VAL A 309 -7.88 -19.61 15.34
C VAL A 309 -6.46 -20.06 14.99
N VAL A 310 -5.63 -19.13 14.53
CA VAL A 310 -4.18 -19.37 14.42
C VAL A 310 -3.51 -18.86 15.70
N LYS A 311 -3.19 -19.75 16.64
CA LYS A 311 -2.60 -19.43 17.96
C LYS A 311 -1.21 -18.79 17.85
N GLY A 312 -0.75 -18.17 18.94
CA GLY A 312 0.58 -17.56 19.01
C GLY A 312 0.70 -16.26 18.19
N ASN A 313 1.88 -15.96 17.66
CA ASN A 313 2.16 -14.70 16.96
C ASN A 313 1.87 -14.75 15.46
N LEU A 314 1.76 -15.97 14.91
CA LEU A 314 1.44 -16.20 13.50
C LEU A 314 0.00 -15.81 13.19
N GLY A 315 -0.25 -15.57 11.92
CA GLY A 315 -1.53 -15.07 11.45
C GLY A 315 -1.37 -14.32 10.15
N GLY A 316 -2.38 -13.54 9.81
CA GLY A 316 -2.44 -12.67 8.66
C GLY A 316 -3.80 -12.70 8.00
N SER A 317 -4.07 -11.63 7.27
CA SER A 317 -5.35 -11.44 6.57
C SER A 317 -5.48 -12.40 5.40
N ASN A 318 -4.36 -12.79 4.78
CA ASN A 318 -4.28 -13.86 3.79
C ASN A 318 -4.84 -15.18 4.31
N ILE A 319 -4.53 -15.59 5.55
CA ILE A 319 -5.05 -16.83 6.13
C ILE A 319 -6.56 -16.73 6.34
N ALA A 320 -7.01 -15.66 7.02
CA ALA A 320 -8.43 -15.45 7.29
C ALA A 320 -9.26 -15.44 6.00
N VAL A 321 -8.79 -14.72 4.98
CA VAL A 321 -9.44 -14.65 3.66
C VAL A 321 -9.44 -15.99 2.95
N SER A 322 -8.31 -16.72 2.97
CA SER A 322 -8.19 -18.04 2.31
C SER A 322 -9.16 -19.06 2.91
N VAL A 323 -9.21 -19.13 4.25
CA VAL A 323 -10.15 -20.00 4.98
C VAL A 323 -11.59 -19.61 4.72
N MET A 324 -11.94 -18.32 4.80
CA MET A 324 -13.30 -17.84 4.52
C MET A 324 -13.73 -18.15 3.08
N ASN A 325 -12.85 -17.93 2.10
CA ASN A 325 -13.14 -18.21 0.70
C ASN A 325 -13.30 -19.70 0.42
N GLU A 326 -12.61 -20.56 1.17
CA GLU A 326 -12.81 -22.00 1.08
C GLU A 326 -14.18 -22.42 1.59
N LEU A 327 -14.63 -21.90 2.75
CA LEU A 327 -15.99 -22.14 3.24
C LEU A 327 -17.05 -21.68 2.23
N ILE A 328 -16.85 -20.52 1.61
CA ILE A 328 -17.75 -20.02 0.56
C ILE A 328 -17.74 -20.94 -0.67
N ARG A 329 -16.57 -21.45 -1.06
CA ARG A 329 -16.42 -22.40 -2.18
C ARG A 329 -17.16 -23.70 -1.88
N GLU A 330 -17.00 -24.24 -0.68
CA GLU A 330 -17.67 -25.45 -0.23
C GLU A 330 -19.19 -25.33 -0.30
N VAL A 331 -19.75 -24.22 0.18
CA VAL A 331 -21.19 -23.94 0.09
C VAL A 331 -21.67 -23.86 -1.37
N LYS A 332 -20.90 -23.24 -2.26
CA LYS A 332 -21.25 -23.12 -3.69
C LYS A 332 -21.13 -24.43 -4.47
N ASN A 333 -20.26 -25.34 -4.06
CA ASN A 333 -20.11 -26.65 -4.71
C ASN A 333 -21.15 -27.67 -4.23
N ASN A 334 -21.68 -27.49 -3.02
CA ASN A 334 -22.59 -28.43 -2.36
C ASN A 334 -24.07 -27.94 -2.33
N GLY A 335 -24.44 -26.94 -3.12
CA GLY A 335 -25.80 -26.39 -3.22
C GLY A 335 -26.18 -26.12 -4.66
#